data_AF-A0A554ICZ9-F1
#
_entry.id   AF-A0A554ICZ9-F1
#
_cell.length_a   1.000
_cell.length_b   1.000
_cell.length_c   1.000
_cell.angle_alpha   90.00
_cell.angle_beta   90.00
_cell.angle_gamma   90.00
#
_symmetry.space_group_name_H-M   'P 1'
#
loop_
_entity.id
_entity.type
_entity.pdbx_description
1 polymer ?
#
loop_
_entity_poly.entity_id
_entity_poly.type
_entity_poly.pdbx_seq_one_letter_code
_entity_poly.pdbx_strand_id
1 'polypeptide(L)'
;MKKNWRNKMKKPALILVLILATKKEEEAVTTPSPGAHFTLPETKEEEVGVTLTPRYDKKAVILKISKIPADVTSVDYELSYEVKGGLPRGVLGKVDIKAGQQTLLREILLGTCSRNVCVYDEGVKKVSLTLKFNKTGGVSTGFAQDYEL
;
A
#
# COMPACT_ATOMS: atom_id res chain seq x y z
N MET A 1 67.03 -62.72 19.76
CA MET A 1 66.68 -61.28 19.71
C MET A 1 66.33 -60.89 18.28
N LYS A 2 65.28 -60.07 18.13
CA LYS A 2 64.86 -59.29 16.96
C LYS A 2 64.15 -60.04 15.81
N LYS A 3 62.85 -59.75 15.80
CA LYS A 3 61.76 -60.09 14.88
C LYS A 3 62.05 -59.52 13.49
N ASN A 4 61.72 -60.26 12.44
CA ASN A 4 61.38 -59.74 11.12
C ASN A 4 60.46 -60.76 10.43
N TRP A 5 59.15 -60.52 10.44
CA TRP A 5 58.22 -61.17 9.52
C TRP A 5 57.17 -60.16 9.06
N ARG A 6 57.08 -60.10 7.73
CA ARG A 6 56.09 -59.49 6.85
C ARG A 6 54.65 -59.51 7.40
N ASN A 7 53.81 -58.61 6.93
CA ASN A 7 52.68 -59.04 6.12
C ASN A 7 51.82 -57.85 5.72
N LYS A 8 51.59 -57.79 4.42
CA LYS A 8 50.45 -57.18 3.76
C LYS A 8 49.17 -57.45 4.56
N MET A 9 48.46 -56.39 4.91
CA MET A 9 47.00 -56.41 4.97
C MET A 9 46.45 -55.13 4.33
N LYS A 10 45.72 -55.33 3.23
CA LYS A 10 44.82 -54.34 2.63
C LYS A 10 43.82 -53.86 3.67
N LYS A 11 43.67 -52.55 3.87
CA LYS A 11 42.56 -51.92 4.60
C LYS A 11 42.20 -50.56 3.96
N PRO A 12 40.94 -50.14 4.06
CA PRO A 12 40.17 -49.55 2.98
C PRO A 12 40.42 -48.05 2.81
N ALA A 13 40.23 -47.57 1.59
CA ALA A 13 40.15 -46.15 1.28
C ALA A 13 39.04 -45.52 2.12
N LEU A 14 39.42 -44.80 3.17
CA LEU A 14 38.51 -43.91 3.89
C LEU A 14 38.38 -42.65 3.03
N ILE A 15 37.31 -42.59 2.25
CA ILE A 15 36.90 -41.39 1.53
C ILE A 15 36.42 -40.40 2.60
N LEU A 16 37.29 -39.48 2.99
CA LEU A 16 36.94 -38.33 3.81
C LEU A 16 36.16 -37.37 2.91
N VAL A 17 34.83 -37.45 2.92
CA VAL A 17 33.97 -36.45 2.29
C VAL A 17 34.07 -35.17 3.12
N LEU A 18 35.03 -34.32 2.78
CA LEU A 18 35.03 -32.91 3.18
C LEU A 18 33.81 -32.27 2.52
N ILE A 19 32.74 -32.13 3.30
CA ILE A 19 31.65 -31.22 2.96
C ILE A 19 32.26 -29.83 3.03
N LEU A 20 32.74 -29.34 1.88
CA LEU A 20 32.91 -27.92 1.66
C LEU A 20 31.51 -27.33 1.75
N ALA A 21 31.17 -26.80 2.92
CA ALA A 21 30.07 -25.87 3.04
C ALA A 21 30.41 -24.71 2.09
N THR A 22 29.82 -24.74 0.90
CA THR A 22 29.79 -23.59 0.01
C THR A 22 29.05 -22.51 0.76
N LYS A 23 29.81 -21.65 1.44
CA LYS A 23 29.33 -20.35 1.89
C LYS A 23 28.82 -19.70 0.62
N LYS A 24 27.49 -19.68 0.48
CA LYS A 24 26.80 -18.99 -0.60
C LYS A 24 27.35 -17.58 -0.58
N GLU A 25 28.14 -17.26 -1.59
CA GLU A 25 28.57 -15.92 -1.90
C GLU A 25 27.30 -15.21 -2.29
N GLU A 26 26.69 -14.58 -1.28
CA GLU A 26 25.65 -13.59 -1.46
C GLU A 26 26.32 -12.46 -2.21
N GLU A 27 26.15 -12.47 -3.54
CA GLU A 27 26.35 -11.29 -4.35
C GLU A 27 25.73 -10.13 -3.58
N ALA A 28 26.55 -9.13 -3.27
CA ALA A 28 26.08 -7.87 -2.73
C ALA A 28 25.14 -7.27 -3.78
N VAL A 29 23.86 -7.62 -3.68
CA VAL A 29 22.77 -6.93 -4.36
C VAL A 29 22.90 -5.50 -3.87
N THR A 30 23.34 -4.63 -4.77
CA THR A 30 23.32 -3.20 -4.57
C THR A 30 21.88 -2.83 -4.29
N THR A 31 21.57 -2.68 -3.01
CA THR A 31 20.28 -2.19 -2.53
C THR A 31 20.01 -0.89 -3.29
N PRO A 32 18.87 -0.74 -4.00
CA PRO A 32 18.46 0.61 -4.36
C PRO A 32 18.35 1.38 -3.04
N SER A 33 19.15 2.45 -2.94
CA SER A 33 19.13 3.41 -1.83
C SER A 33 17.69 3.65 -1.40
N PRO A 34 17.33 3.56 -0.10
CA PRO A 34 16.01 3.91 0.37
C PRO A 34 15.69 5.34 -0.07
N GLY A 35 14.90 5.47 -1.15
CA GLY A 35 14.35 6.74 -1.55
C GLY A 35 13.59 7.30 -0.35
N ALA A 36 13.91 8.52 0.05
CA ALA A 36 13.26 9.17 1.18
C ALA A 36 11.75 8.98 1.09
N HIS A 37 11.19 8.21 2.04
CA HIS A 37 9.74 8.07 2.18
C HIS A 37 9.24 9.42 2.70
N PHE A 38 8.69 10.25 1.82
CA PHE A 38 8.15 11.55 2.18
C PHE A 38 6.81 11.35 2.89
N THR A 39 6.85 11.22 4.21
CA THR A 39 5.63 11.21 5.04
C THR A 39 5.05 12.62 5.08
N LEU A 40 3.84 12.78 4.55
CA LEU A 40 3.13 14.06 4.65
C LEU A 40 2.79 14.35 6.13
N PRO A 41 2.85 15.60 6.58
CA PRO A 41 2.30 15.96 7.87
C PRO A 41 0.83 15.57 7.92
N GLU A 42 0.47 14.78 8.92
CA GLU A 42 -0.90 14.30 9.12
C GLU A 42 -1.79 15.45 9.58
N THR A 43 -2.95 15.57 8.94
CA THR A 43 -4.00 16.51 9.36
C THR A 43 -4.79 15.84 10.47
N LYS A 44 -4.89 16.46 11.66
CA LYS A 44 -5.74 15.93 12.72
C LYS A 44 -7.21 15.94 12.25
N GLU A 45 -7.90 14.81 12.41
CA GLU A 45 -9.34 14.66 12.12
C GLU A 45 -10.23 15.73 12.75
N GLU A 46 -9.81 16.28 13.89
CA GLU A 46 -10.56 17.33 14.61
C GLU A 46 -10.61 18.67 13.85
N GLU A 47 -9.61 18.95 13.00
CA GLU A 47 -9.51 20.19 12.23
C GLU A 47 -10.30 20.11 10.91
N VAL A 48 -10.25 18.97 10.23
CA VAL A 48 -10.95 18.71 8.97
C VAL A 48 -11.86 17.51 9.13
N GLY A 49 -13.17 17.73 9.02
CA GLY A 49 -14.14 16.64 9.18
C GLY A 49 -14.24 15.79 7.93
N VAL A 50 -13.72 14.56 7.98
CA VAL A 50 -13.80 13.58 6.89
C VAL A 50 -14.77 12.47 7.26
N THR A 51 -15.67 12.15 6.35
CA THR A 51 -16.58 11.01 6.49
C THR A 51 -16.69 10.26 5.17
N LEU A 52 -16.74 8.94 5.26
CA LEU A 52 -16.98 8.05 4.13
C LEU A 52 -18.16 7.16 4.51
N THR A 53 -19.21 7.18 3.70
CA THR A 53 -20.43 6.41 3.97
C THR A 53 -20.84 5.59 2.75
N PRO A 54 -21.28 4.34 2.90
CA PRO A 54 -21.80 3.59 1.78
C PRO A 54 -23.07 4.25 1.24
N ARG A 55 -23.20 4.31 -0.09
CA ARG A 55 -24.47 4.65 -0.73
C ARG A 55 -25.49 3.55 -0.42
N TYR A 56 -26.78 3.89 -0.46
CA TYR A 56 -27.86 2.97 -0.08
C TYR A 56 -27.82 1.60 -0.79
N ASP A 57 -27.34 1.55 -2.04
CA ASP A 57 -27.23 0.33 -2.85
C ASP A 57 -25.87 -0.36 -2.76
N LYS A 58 -24.96 0.18 -1.94
CA LYS A 58 -23.58 -0.29 -1.72
C LYS A 58 -22.71 -0.34 -2.98
N LYS A 59 -23.11 0.30 -4.07
CA LYS A 59 -22.34 0.37 -5.33
C LYS A 59 -21.38 1.55 -5.39
N ALA A 60 -21.42 2.41 -4.38
CA ALA A 60 -20.61 3.61 -4.27
C ALA A 60 -20.43 3.95 -2.80
N VAL A 61 -19.44 4.81 -2.52
CA VAL A 61 -19.31 5.51 -1.26
C VAL A 61 -19.43 7.01 -1.47
N ILE A 62 -19.93 7.70 -0.46
CA ILE A 62 -20.04 9.15 -0.42
C ILE A 62 -18.95 9.67 0.50
N LEU A 63 -17.92 10.27 -0.10
CA LEU A 63 -16.90 11.03 0.58
C LEU A 63 -17.43 12.44 0.85
N LYS A 64 -17.44 12.83 2.12
CA LYS A 64 -17.70 14.20 2.53
C LYS A 64 -16.53 14.72 3.34
N ILE A 65 -15.99 15.86 2.90
CA ILE A 65 -14.98 16.64 3.61
C ILE A 65 -15.61 17.96 4.02
N SER A 66 -15.41 18.38 5.27
CA SER A 66 -15.94 19.59 5.86
C SER A 66 -14.85 20.35 6.60
N LYS A 67 -15.08 21.65 6.82
CA LYS A 67 -14.09 22.58 7.40
C LYS A 67 -12.79 22.62 6.57
N ILE A 68 -12.92 22.56 5.24
CA ILE A 68 -11.75 22.66 4.35
C ILE A 68 -11.07 24.02 4.58
N PRO A 69 -9.77 24.05 4.95
CA PRO A 69 -9.04 25.29 5.17
C PRO A 69 -8.94 26.14 3.90
N ALA A 70 -8.92 27.47 4.07
CA ALA A 70 -8.95 28.43 2.95
C ALA A 70 -7.67 28.40 2.08
N ASP A 71 -6.57 27.88 2.59
CA ASP A 71 -5.31 27.72 1.87
C ASP A 71 -5.27 26.48 0.95
N VAL A 72 -6.24 25.57 1.07
CA VAL A 72 -6.34 24.36 0.24
C VAL A 72 -6.88 24.70 -1.15
N THR A 73 -6.17 24.26 -2.18
CA THR A 73 -6.50 24.48 -3.61
C THR A 73 -7.02 23.24 -4.29
N SER A 74 -6.58 22.06 -3.87
CA SER A 74 -7.09 20.80 -4.40
C SER A 74 -6.93 19.66 -3.41
N VAL A 75 -7.81 18.68 -3.49
CA VAL A 75 -7.70 17.42 -2.75
C VAL A 75 -7.48 16.29 -3.74
N ASP A 76 -6.35 15.61 -3.61
CA ASP A 76 -6.14 14.33 -4.27
C ASP A 76 -6.68 13.25 -3.34
N TYR A 77 -7.41 12.28 -3.88
CA TYR A 77 -7.92 11.15 -3.12
C TYR A 77 -7.54 9.84 -3.79
N GLU A 78 -7.20 8.88 -2.95
CA GLU A 78 -7.01 7.49 -3.30
C GLU A 78 -7.93 6.66 -2.43
N LEU A 79 -8.71 5.81 -3.08
CA LEU A 79 -9.59 4.87 -2.44
C LEU A 79 -9.20 3.48 -2.90
N SER A 80 -8.80 2.61 -1.98
CA SER A 80 -8.47 1.21 -2.27
C SER A 80 -9.38 0.27 -1.49
N TYR A 81 -9.70 -0.87 -2.09
CA TYR A 81 -10.63 -1.84 -1.50
C TYR A 81 -10.42 -3.22 -2.08
N GLU A 82 -10.84 -4.24 -1.32
CA GLU A 82 -10.87 -5.62 -1.78
C GLU A 82 -12.28 -6.01 -2.20
N VAL A 83 -12.36 -6.78 -3.28
CA VAL A 83 -13.62 -7.35 -3.78
C VAL A 83 -13.70 -8.83 -3.43
N LYS A 84 -14.85 -9.45 -3.69
CA LYS A 84 -15.03 -10.89 -3.56
C LYS A 84 -13.90 -11.66 -4.26
N GLY A 85 -13.21 -12.52 -3.53
CA GLY A 85 -12.03 -13.25 -4.01
C GLY A 85 -10.69 -12.59 -3.66
N GLY A 86 -10.70 -11.46 -2.95
CA GLY A 86 -9.50 -10.80 -2.41
C GLY A 86 -8.69 -10.00 -3.44
N LEU A 87 -9.28 -9.70 -4.60
CA LEU A 87 -8.60 -8.89 -5.61
C LEU A 87 -8.63 -7.40 -5.20
N PRO A 88 -7.47 -6.72 -5.07
CA PRO A 88 -7.44 -5.30 -4.77
C PRO A 88 -7.89 -4.46 -5.97
N ARG A 89 -8.66 -3.42 -5.68
CA ARG A 89 -9.20 -2.43 -6.62
C ARG A 89 -9.00 -1.04 -6.03
N GLY A 90 -9.22 -0.02 -6.85
CA GLY A 90 -9.16 1.34 -6.36
C GLY A 90 -9.61 2.40 -7.35
N VAL A 91 -9.77 3.61 -6.82
CA VAL A 91 -10.13 4.82 -7.55
C VAL A 91 -9.19 5.94 -7.10
N LEU A 92 -8.56 6.58 -8.08
CA LEU A 92 -7.77 7.79 -7.88
C LEU A 92 -8.55 8.97 -8.44
N GLY A 93 -8.44 10.11 -7.78
CA GLY A 93 -8.98 11.34 -8.34
C GLY A 93 -8.43 12.59 -7.70
N LYS A 94 -8.75 13.71 -8.34
CA LYS A 94 -8.38 15.04 -7.90
C LYS A 94 -9.58 15.95 -7.99
N VAL A 95 -9.75 16.80 -6.99
CA VAL A 95 -10.80 17.81 -6.97
C VAL A 95 -10.21 19.16 -6.63
N ASP A 96 -10.40 20.13 -7.51
CA ASP A 96 -10.07 21.52 -7.21
C ASP A 96 -11.08 22.10 -6.22
N ILE A 97 -10.57 22.85 -5.24
CA ILE A 97 -11.33 23.55 -4.21
C ILE A 97 -11.48 25.00 -4.65
N LYS A 98 -12.73 25.45 -4.77
CA LYS A 98 -13.01 26.85 -5.10
C LYS A 98 -12.71 27.75 -3.90
N ALA A 99 -12.37 29.00 -4.17
CA ALA A 99 -12.17 29.99 -3.11
C ALA A 99 -13.41 30.06 -2.18
N GLY A 100 -13.19 29.93 -0.87
CA GLY A 100 -14.24 29.92 0.15
C GLY A 100 -15.04 28.61 0.27
N GLN A 101 -14.74 27.58 -0.52
CA GLN A 101 -15.41 26.29 -0.43
C GLN A 101 -14.93 25.51 0.81
N GLN A 102 -15.79 25.41 1.82
CA GLN A 102 -15.49 24.71 3.07
C GLN A 102 -15.98 23.26 3.10
N THR A 103 -16.73 22.83 2.08
CA THR A 103 -17.31 21.48 2.00
C THR A 103 -17.10 20.88 0.62
N LEU A 104 -16.75 19.60 0.57
CA LEU A 104 -16.67 18.79 -0.63
C LEU A 104 -17.53 17.55 -0.43
N LEU A 105 -18.34 17.21 -1.43
CA LEU A 105 -19.10 15.96 -1.49
C LEU A 105 -18.78 15.25 -2.81
N ARG A 106 -18.39 13.98 -2.73
CA ARG A 106 -18.04 13.16 -3.89
C ARG A 106 -18.61 11.77 -3.75
N GLU A 107 -19.35 11.35 -4.77
CA GLU A 107 -19.71 9.95 -4.96
C GLU A 107 -18.58 9.24 -5.70
N ILE A 108 -18.09 8.14 -5.13
CA ILE A 108 -17.03 7.31 -5.70
C ILE A 108 -17.62 5.93 -5.95
N LEU A 109 -17.72 5.54 -7.22
CA LEU A 109 -18.25 4.24 -7.62
C LEU A 109 -17.27 3.11 -7.26
N LEU A 110 -17.81 2.02 -6.70
CA LEU A 110 -17.09 0.77 -6.46
C LEU A 110 -17.28 -0.12 -7.70
N GLY A 111 -16.42 0.07 -8.69
CA GLY A 111 -16.49 -0.65 -9.95
C GLY A 111 -15.81 0.08 -11.10
N THR A 112 -16.24 -0.21 -12.32
CA THR A 112 -15.71 0.43 -13.53
C THR A 112 -16.86 0.76 -14.49
N CYS A 113 -16.83 1.96 -15.05
CA CYS A 113 -17.76 2.38 -16.07
C CYS A 113 -17.04 2.52 -17.42
N SER A 114 -17.66 1.98 -18.47
CA SER A 114 -17.24 2.19 -19.85
C SER A 114 -18.40 2.80 -20.63
N ARG A 115 -18.18 4.02 -21.13
CA ARG A 115 -19.23 4.84 -21.74
C ARG A 115 -20.38 5.06 -20.74
N ASN A 116 -21.50 4.35 -20.93
CA ASN A 116 -22.73 4.49 -20.14
C ASN A 116 -23.10 3.21 -19.38
N VAL A 117 -22.23 2.20 -19.36
CA VAL A 117 -22.47 0.94 -18.65
C VAL A 117 -21.45 0.81 -17.53
N CYS A 118 -21.94 0.68 -16.30
CA CYS A 118 -21.12 0.46 -15.12
C CYS A 118 -21.26 -1.00 -14.67
N VAL A 119 -20.11 -1.63 -14.46
CA VAL A 119 -20.00 -2.92 -13.76
C VAL A 119 -19.53 -2.62 -12.35
N TYR A 120 -20.31 -3.08 -11.38
CA TYR A 120 -20.06 -2.82 -9.96
C TYR A 120 -19.37 -4.00 -9.33
N ASP A 121 -18.43 -3.71 -8.44
CA ASP A 121 -17.69 -4.71 -7.71
C ASP A 121 -18.51 -5.20 -6.49
N GLU A 122 -18.52 -6.51 -6.26
CA GLU A 122 -19.30 -7.14 -5.19
C GLU A 122 -18.43 -7.54 -3.99
N GLY A 123 -19.05 -7.62 -2.81
CA GLY A 123 -18.40 -8.16 -1.61
C GLY A 123 -17.39 -7.22 -0.96
N VAL A 124 -17.44 -5.92 -1.28
CA VAL A 124 -16.61 -4.91 -0.63
C VAL A 124 -17.06 -4.72 0.82
N LYS A 125 -16.14 -4.96 1.76
CA LYS A 125 -16.40 -4.84 3.21
C LYS A 125 -15.58 -3.76 3.89
N LYS A 126 -14.38 -3.52 3.36
CA LYS A 126 -13.42 -2.57 3.89
C LYS A 126 -12.92 -1.69 2.75
N VAL A 127 -12.73 -0.41 3.06
CA VAL A 127 -12.16 0.58 2.16
C VAL A 127 -11.09 1.35 2.90
N SER A 128 -9.94 1.54 2.26
CA SER A 128 -8.88 2.43 2.73
C SER A 128 -8.93 3.72 1.93
N LEU A 129 -9.08 4.85 2.61
CA LEU A 129 -9.09 6.19 2.02
C LEU A 129 -7.80 6.90 2.38
N THR A 130 -7.13 7.47 1.38
CA THR A 130 -6.04 8.42 1.55
C THR A 130 -6.40 9.72 0.86
N LEU A 131 -6.19 10.84 1.55
CA LEU A 131 -6.39 12.19 1.04
C LEU A 131 -5.09 12.97 1.14
N LYS A 132 -4.84 13.81 0.13
CA LYS A 132 -3.78 14.81 0.14
C LYS A 132 -4.39 16.18 -0.10
N PHE A 133 -4.28 17.05 0.88
CA PHE A 133 -4.72 18.45 0.80
C PHE A 133 -3.57 19.30 0.26
N ASN A 134 -3.68 19.71 -1.00
CA ASN A 134 -2.72 20.58 -1.66
C ASN A 134 -3.04 22.04 -1.32
N LYS A 135 -2.02 22.82 -0.99
CA LYS A 135 -2.17 24.20 -0.48
C LYS A 135 -1.45 25.22 -1.37
N THR A 136 -1.95 26.45 -1.40
CA THR A 136 -1.23 27.56 -2.05
C THR A 136 -0.05 27.99 -1.18
N GLY A 137 1.18 27.69 -1.58
CA GLY A 137 2.38 28.23 -0.93
C GLY A 137 2.76 27.59 0.42
N GLY A 138 2.46 26.31 0.62
CA GLY A 138 2.83 25.57 1.83
C GLY A 138 3.02 24.07 1.58
N VAL A 139 3.35 23.33 2.63
CA VAL A 139 3.47 21.87 2.59
C VAL A 139 2.07 21.27 2.54
N SER A 140 1.84 20.35 1.59
CA SER A 140 0.58 19.59 1.54
C SER A 140 0.45 18.72 2.78
N THR A 141 -0.77 18.51 3.25
CA THR A 141 -1.03 17.63 4.40
C THR A 141 -1.75 16.36 3.95
N GLY A 142 -1.57 15.27 4.70
CA GLY A 142 -2.18 13.97 4.44
C GLY A 142 -3.30 13.66 5.41
N PHE A 143 -4.17 12.72 5.02
CA PHE A 143 -5.11 12.03 5.89
C PHE A 143 -5.27 10.61 5.37
N ALA A 144 -5.30 9.61 6.26
CA ALA A 144 -5.52 8.22 5.87
C ALA A 144 -6.36 7.51 6.93
N GLN A 145 -7.42 6.81 6.49
CA GLN A 145 -8.28 6.06 7.39
C GLN A 145 -8.90 4.86 6.68
N ASP A 146 -9.07 3.78 7.44
CA ASP A 146 -9.82 2.60 7.04
C ASP A 146 -11.28 2.70 7.49
N TYR A 147 -12.21 2.28 6.63
CA TYR A 147 -13.64 2.29 6.88
C TYR A 147 -14.23 0.89 6.64
N GLU A 148 -15.19 0.52 7.48
CA GLU A 148 -16.07 -0.64 7.27
C GLU A 148 -17.37 -0.19 6.58
N LEU A 149 -17.88 -0.98 5.62
CA LEU A 149 -19.07 -0.67 4.79
C LEU A 149 -20.30 -1.56 5.07
#